data_AF-A0A4D6P163-F1
#
_entry.id   AF-A0A4D6P163-F1
#
_cell.length_a   1.000
_cell.length_b   1.000
_cell.length_c   1.000
_cell.angle_alpha   90.00
_cell.angle_beta   90.00
_cell.angle_gamma   90.00
#
_symmetry.space_group_name_H-M   'P 1'
#
loop_
_entity.id
_entity.type
_entity.pdbx_description
1 polymer ?
#
loop_
_entity_poly.entity_id
_entity_poly.type
_entity_poly.pdbx_seq_one_letter_code
_entity_poly.pdbx_strand_id
1 'polypeptide(L)'
;MRWGALRLLLLLAAAAAAAAPASTLTGPSRPVTVTLREDRGHAVDLPDTEPRVQRRATGWAPEQIAVALSAAPTSAWVSWITGEFQMGGTVKPLDPGTVGSVVRYGLAADSLVRQASRDALVYSQLYPFEGLQNYTSGIIHHVRLQ
;
A
#
# COMPACT_ATOMS: atom_id res chain seq x y z
N MET A 1 50.24 23.99 30.37
CA MET A 1 49.60 24.08 29.03
C MET A 1 48.70 22.89 28.66
N ARG A 2 48.87 21.67 29.21
CA ARG A 2 48.08 20.48 28.79
C ARG A 2 46.66 20.36 29.36
N TRP A 3 46.34 21.03 30.47
CA TRP A 3 45.02 20.93 31.14
C TRP A 3 43.96 21.85 30.53
N GLY A 4 44.37 22.99 29.95
CA GLY A 4 43.46 23.91 29.26
C GLY A 4 42.92 23.32 27.95
N ALA A 5 43.77 22.63 27.19
CA ALA A 5 43.38 21.95 25.96
C ALA A 5 42.39 20.79 26.21
N LEU A 6 42.60 20.02 27.29
CA LEU A 6 41.70 18.91 27.65
C LEU A 6 40.31 19.40 28.09
N ARG A 7 40.24 20.51 28.84
CA ARG A 7 38.97 21.15 29.22
C ARG A 7 38.23 21.72 28.01
N LEU A 8 38.95 22.31 27.06
CA LEU A 8 38.38 22.83 25.82
C LEU A 8 37.85 21.69 24.93
N LEU A 9 38.58 20.58 24.83
CA LEU A 9 38.15 19.37 24.12
C LEU A 9 36.91 18.72 24.74
N LEU A 10 36.81 18.66 26.08
CA LEU A 10 35.63 18.15 26.79
C LEU A 10 34.39 19.04 26.60
N LEU A 11 34.57 20.36 26.59
CA LEU A 11 33.49 21.32 26.31
C LEU A 11 32.99 21.23 24.85
N LEU A 12 33.91 21.03 23.90
CA LEU A 12 33.56 20.81 22.48
C LEU A 12 32.87 19.47 22.24
N ALA A 13 33.27 18.40 22.95
CA ALA A 13 32.63 17.09 22.87
C ALA A 13 31.19 17.11 23.45
N ALA A 14 30.94 17.89 24.50
CA ALA A 14 29.59 18.09 25.05
C ALA A 14 28.68 18.90 24.12
N ALA A 15 29.24 19.85 23.35
CA ALA A 15 28.52 20.61 22.34
C ALA A 15 28.24 19.80 21.05
N ALA A 16 29.01 18.74 20.80
CA ALA A 16 28.85 17.82 19.67
C ALA A 16 27.90 16.65 19.96
N ALA A 17 27.37 16.53 21.19
CA ALA A 17 26.30 15.60 21.49
C ALA A 17 25.05 16.07 20.72
N ALA A 18 24.65 15.29 19.71
CA ALA A 18 23.40 15.54 18.99
C ALA A 18 22.28 15.72 20.01
N ALA A 19 21.64 16.90 20.01
CA ALA A 19 20.52 17.18 20.89
C ALA A 19 19.48 16.06 20.74
N ALA A 20 18.97 15.53 21.85
CA ALA A 20 17.93 14.51 21.81
C ALA A 20 16.75 14.98 20.96
N PRO A 21 16.10 14.10 20.17
CA PRO A 21 14.90 14.47 19.44
C PRO A 21 13.88 15.13 20.36
N ALA A 22 13.26 16.21 19.88
CA ALA A 22 12.23 16.89 20.63
C ALA A 22 11.10 15.92 21.01
N SER A 23 10.49 16.14 22.18
CA SER A 23 9.41 15.31 22.70
C SER A 23 8.20 16.17 23.01
N THR A 24 7.00 15.63 22.80
CA THR A 24 5.77 16.30 23.24
C THR A 24 5.70 16.48 24.75
N LEU A 25 6.53 15.76 25.53
CA LEU A 25 6.68 15.94 26.97
C LEU A 25 7.15 17.36 27.35
N THR A 26 7.88 18.04 26.47
CA THR A 26 8.37 19.41 26.72
C THR A 26 7.37 20.51 26.35
N GLY A 27 6.12 20.13 26.04
CA GLY A 27 5.08 21.06 25.59
C GLY A 27 5.16 21.37 24.10
N PRO A 28 4.28 22.27 23.60
CA PRO A 28 4.24 22.62 22.19
C PRO A 28 5.53 23.33 21.75
N SER A 29 6.02 22.98 20.57
CA SER A 29 7.06 23.75 19.91
C SER A 29 6.47 25.00 19.26
N ARG A 30 7.30 26.04 19.11
CA ARG A 30 6.93 27.22 18.33
C ARG A 30 6.67 26.79 16.87
N PRO A 31 5.60 27.27 16.20
CA PRO A 31 5.36 26.95 14.80
C PRO A 31 6.54 27.32 13.90
N VAL A 32 6.87 26.43 12.96
CA VAL A 32 7.93 26.62 11.98
C VAL A 32 7.34 26.43 10.59
N THR A 33 7.53 27.42 9.72
CA THR A 33 7.20 27.33 8.29
C THR A 33 8.50 27.14 7.51
N VAL A 34 8.62 26.01 6.83
CA VAL A 34 9.73 25.77 5.91
C VAL A 34 9.52 26.64 4.67
N THR A 35 10.57 27.31 4.21
CA THR A 35 10.51 28.16 3.02
C THR A 35 10.17 27.34 1.78
N LEU A 36 9.46 27.97 0.84
CA LEU A 36 9.14 27.35 -0.44
C LEU A 36 10.43 27.05 -1.21
N ARG A 37 10.44 25.91 -1.90
CA ARG A 37 11.38 25.65 -2.98
C ARG A 37 10.87 26.29 -4.26
N GLU A 38 11.75 26.47 -5.23
CA GLU A 38 11.37 26.91 -6.58
C GLU A 38 10.37 25.93 -7.20
N ASP A 39 9.38 26.47 -7.92
CA ASP A 39 8.40 25.68 -8.64
C ASP A 39 9.08 24.93 -9.81
N ARG A 40 8.86 23.62 -9.88
CA ARG A 40 9.41 22.72 -10.90
C ARG A 40 8.32 22.10 -11.78
N GLY A 41 7.12 22.67 -11.76
CA GLY A 41 5.95 22.14 -12.43
C GLY A 41 5.25 21.04 -11.61
N HIS A 42 4.21 20.48 -12.21
CA HIS A 42 3.40 19.43 -11.59
C HIS A 42 4.05 18.05 -11.68
N ALA A 43 3.64 17.15 -10.79
CA ALA A 43 3.96 15.74 -10.94
C ALA A 43 3.38 15.19 -12.24
N VAL A 44 4.11 14.26 -12.86
CA VAL A 44 3.68 13.57 -14.07
C VAL A 44 3.24 12.17 -13.66
N ASP A 45 2.01 11.79 -14.01
CA ASP A 45 1.47 10.45 -13.74
C ASP A 45 2.27 9.38 -14.49
N LEU A 46 2.35 8.19 -13.92
CA LEU A 46 2.96 7.05 -14.60
C LEU A 46 2.12 6.69 -15.84
N PRO A 47 2.75 6.49 -17.01
CA PRO A 47 2.03 6.06 -18.19
C PRO A 47 1.53 4.61 -18.04
N ASP A 48 0.48 4.24 -18.77
CA ASP A 48 -0.03 2.86 -18.83
C ASP A 48 0.97 1.87 -19.47
N THR A 49 1.96 2.38 -20.20
CA THR A 49 3.09 1.61 -20.75
C THR A 49 4.16 1.28 -19.71
N GLU A 50 4.05 1.84 -18.50
CA GLU A 50 5.03 1.58 -17.44
C GLU A 50 4.95 0.12 -16.96
N PRO A 51 6.05 -0.67 -16.98
CA PRO A 51 6.01 -2.10 -16.69
C PRO A 51 5.51 -2.47 -15.28
N ARG A 52 5.46 -1.52 -14.35
CA ARG A 52 4.96 -1.72 -12.98
C ARG A 52 3.43 -1.69 -12.90
N VAL A 53 2.74 -1.05 -13.85
CA VAL A 53 1.27 -0.97 -13.90
C VAL A 53 0.67 -1.92 -14.93
N GLN A 54 1.49 -2.47 -15.81
CA GLN A 54 1.08 -3.51 -16.74
C GLN A 54 0.76 -4.83 -16.03
N ARG A 55 -0.21 -5.55 -16.59
CA ARG A 55 -0.59 -6.87 -16.12
C ARG A 55 0.56 -7.88 -16.32
N ARG A 56 1.00 -8.50 -15.23
CA ARG A 56 2.07 -9.52 -15.24
C ARG A 56 1.56 -10.94 -15.03
N ALA A 57 0.37 -11.09 -14.48
CA ALA A 57 -0.30 -12.36 -14.26
C ALA A 57 -1.08 -12.79 -15.51
N THR A 58 -1.20 -14.10 -15.75
CA THR A 58 -1.99 -14.65 -16.86
C THR A 58 -3.20 -15.43 -16.34
N GLY A 59 -4.26 -15.51 -17.13
CA GLY A 59 -5.48 -16.23 -16.76
C GLY A 59 -6.10 -15.73 -15.45
N TRP A 60 -6.29 -16.64 -14.50
CA TRP A 60 -6.86 -16.39 -13.17
C TRP A 60 -5.82 -16.32 -12.05
N ALA A 61 -4.54 -16.17 -12.39
CA ALA A 61 -3.50 -15.98 -11.38
C ALA A 61 -3.75 -14.68 -10.59
N PRO A 62 -3.56 -14.67 -9.26
CA PRO A 62 -3.75 -13.47 -8.44
C PRO A 62 -2.84 -12.31 -8.85
N GLU A 63 -3.41 -11.11 -8.89
CA GLU A 63 -2.71 -9.84 -9.04
C GLU A 63 -3.22 -8.82 -8.02
N GLN A 64 -2.51 -7.70 -7.85
CA GLN A 64 -2.88 -6.63 -6.91
C GLN A 64 -3.09 -7.13 -5.46
N ILE A 65 -2.20 -8.03 -5.02
CA ILE A 65 -2.27 -8.64 -3.70
C ILE A 65 -2.01 -7.57 -2.63
N ALA A 66 -2.94 -7.46 -1.67
CA ALA A 66 -2.88 -6.52 -0.56
C ALA A 66 -3.24 -7.20 0.77
N VAL A 67 -2.57 -6.80 1.83
CA VAL A 67 -2.84 -7.25 3.22
C VAL A 67 -3.35 -6.08 4.03
N ALA A 68 -4.38 -6.30 4.84
CA ALA A 68 -4.94 -5.30 5.74
C ALA A 68 -5.14 -5.87 7.15
N LEU A 69 -5.09 -4.98 8.15
CA LEU A 69 -5.37 -5.36 9.53
C LEU A 69 -6.85 -5.69 9.73
N SER A 70 -7.13 -6.57 10.68
CA SER A 70 -8.47 -6.71 11.25
C SER A 70 -8.63 -5.83 12.49
N ALA A 71 -9.74 -6.00 13.21
CA ALA A 71 -9.99 -5.28 14.46
C ALA A 71 -9.01 -5.63 15.59
N ALA A 72 -8.39 -6.81 15.52
CA ALA A 72 -7.41 -7.28 16.50
C ALA A 72 -6.15 -7.83 15.78
N PRO A 73 -4.95 -7.74 16.40
CA PRO A 73 -3.70 -8.25 15.81
C PRO A 73 -3.70 -9.75 15.52
N THR A 74 -4.63 -10.50 16.13
CA THR A 74 -4.81 -11.94 15.90
C THR A 74 -5.49 -12.26 14.56
N SER A 75 -5.88 -11.24 13.78
CA SER A 75 -6.57 -11.44 12.50
C SER A 75 -6.12 -10.40 11.47
N ALA A 76 -6.11 -10.81 10.19
CA ALA A 76 -5.79 -9.97 9.06
C ALA A 76 -6.67 -10.32 7.85
N TRP A 77 -6.71 -9.43 6.87
CA TRP A 77 -7.34 -9.66 5.57
C TRP A 77 -6.27 -9.79 4.50
N VAL A 78 -6.46 -10.74 3.60
CA VAL A 78 -5.69 -10.88 2.36
C VAL A 78 -6.66 -10.69 1.20
N SER A 79 -6.32 -9.78 0.29
CA SER A 79 -7.16 -9.43 -0.85
C SER A 79 -6.35 -9.45 -2.13
N TRP A 80 -6.98 -9.80 -3.24
CA TRP A 80 -6.38 -9.81 -4.57
C TRP A 80 -7.47 -9.75 -5.64
N ILE A 81 -7.06 -9.56 -6.89
CA ILE A 81 -7.93 -9.63 -8.07
C ILE A 81 -7.50 -10.82 -8.93
N THR A 82 -8.46 -11.49 -9.57
CA THR A 82 -8.21 -12.46 -10.64
C THR A 82 -8.95 -12.06 -11.91
N GLY A 83 -8.33 -12.32 -13.06
CA GLY A 83 -8.85 -11.90 -14.35
C GLY A 83 -8.65 -10.41 -14.62
N GLU A 84 -8.77 -10.05 -15.90
CA GLU A 84 -8.57 -8.67 -16.36
C GLU A 84 -9.86 -7.85 -16.22
N PHE A 85 -9.70 -6.56 -16.01
CA PHE A 85 -10.83 -5.63 -16.11
C PHE A 85 -11.28 -5.47 -17.56
N GLN A 86 -12.47 -4.91 -17.78
CA GLN A 86 -12.94 -4.51 -19.10
C GLN A 86 -13.21 -3.01 -19.08
N MET A 87 -12.69 -2.30 -20.09
CA MET A 87 -12.82 -0.86 -20.24
C MET A 87 -13.36 -0.53 -21.63
N GLY A 88 -14.40 0.29 -21.67
CA GLY A 88 -15.04 0.72 -22.91
C GLY A 88 -16.04 -0.29 -23.50
N GLY A 89 -16.85 0.19 -24.44
CA GLY A 89 -17.86 -0.61 -25.13
C GLY A 89 -18.92 -1.23 -24.20
N THR A 90 -19.39 -2.43 -24.57
CA THR A 90 -20.38 -3.18 -23.80
C THR A 90 -19.68 -4.17 -22.85
N VAL A 91 -19.31 -3.69 -21.67
CA VAL A 91 -18.70 -4.51 -20.61
C VAL A 91 -19.66 -5.60 -20.12
N LYS A 92 -19.11 -6.77 -19.77
CA LYS A 92 -19.85 -7.92 -19.22
C LYS A 92 -19.26 -8.29 -17.86
N PRO A 93 -19.92 -7.92 -16.74
CA PRO A 93 -19.43 -8.27 -15.42
C PRO A 93 -19.19 -9.78 -15.30
N LEU A 94 -18.04 -10.15 -14.72
CA LEU A 94 -17.70 -11.55 -14.48
C LEU A 94 -18.59 -12.13 -13.38
N ASP A 95 -18.84 -13.44 -13.43
CA ASP A 95 -19.50 -14.16 -12.34
C ASP A 95 -18.45 -14.48 -11.25
N PRO A 96 -18.51 -13.85 -10.06
CA PRO A 96 -17.53 -14.07 -9.00
C PRO A 96 -17.56 -15.50 -8.43
N GLY A 97 -18.63 -16.27 -8.64
CA GLY A 97 -18.73 -17.66 -8.21
C GLY A 97 -17.88 -18.64 -9.01
N THR A 98 -17.32 -18.21 -10.15
CA THR A 98 -16.52 -19.06 -11.05
C THR A 98 -15.08 -19.26 -10.61
N VAL A 99 -14.56 -18.43 -9.69
CA VAL A 99 -13.19 -18.50 -9.16
C VAL A 99 -13.22 -18.44 -7.64
N GLY A 100 -12.73 -19.49 -6.98
CA GLY A 100 -12.74 -19.58 -5.51
C GLY A 100 -11.73 -18.65 -4.83
N SER A 101 -12.09 -18.07 -3.67
CA SER A 101 -11.18 -17.28 -2.84
C SER A 101 -10.59 -18.14 -1.73
N VAL A 102 -9.32 -18.53 -1.84
CA VAL A 102 -8.64 -19.41 -0.88
C VAL A 102 -7.26 -18.86 -0.53
N VAL A 103 -6.93 -18.83 0.76
CA VAL A 103 -5.57 -18.54 1.26
C VAL A 103 -5.06 -19.72 2.05
N ARG A 104 -3.88 -20.21 1.68
CA ARG A 104 -3.08 -21.15 2.49
C ARG A 104 -1.98 -20.38 3.21
N TYR A 105 -1.82 -20.62 4.50
CA TYR A 105 -0.90 -19.87 5.34
C TYR A 105 -0.34 -20.73 6.48
N GLY A 106 0.77 -20.28 7.06
CA GLY A 106 1.48 -20.99 8.12
C GLY A 106 2.63 -20.15 8.65
N LEU A 107 3.38 -20.71 9.60
CA LEU A 107 4.53 -20.04 10.20
C LEU A 107 5.83 -20.21 9.39
N ALA A 108 5.84 -21.13 8.43
CA ALA A 108 6.97 -21.41 7.55
C ALA A 108 6.50 -21.52 6.09
N ALA A 109 7.36 -21.10 5.15
CA ALA A 109 7.03 -21.02 3.72
C ALA A 109 6.77 -22.39 3.07
N ASP A 110 7.38 -23.46 3.59
CA ASP A 110 7.21 -24.84 3.18
C ASP A 110 6.08 -25.57 3.94
N SER A 111 5.41 -24.89 4.88
CA SER A 111 4.40 -25.48 5.77
C SER A 111 3.16 -24.59 5.90
N LEU A 112 2.45 -24.41 4.77
CA LEU A 112 1.20 -23.65 4.68
C LEU A 112 -0.03 -24.51 5.05
N VAL A 113 -0.04 -25.02 6.29
CA VAL A 113 -1.01 -26.02 6.77
C VAL A 113 -2.40 -25.46 7.13
N ARG A 114 -2.53 -24.14 7.28
CA ARG A 114 -3.80 -23.48 7.61
C ARG A 114 -4.48 -22.99 6.33
N GLN A 115 -5.80 -23.00 6.31
CA GLN A 115 -6.59 -22.55 5.17
C GLN A 115 -7.73 -21.62 5.62
N ALA A 116 -8.01 -20.59 4.83
CA ALA A 116 -9.18 -19.73 4.96
C ALA A 116 -9.81 -19.50 3.58
N SER A 117 -11.13 -19.32 3.54
CA SER A 117 -11.88 -19.11 2.29
C SER A 117 -13.08 -18.20 2.50
N ARG A 118 -13.48 -17.47 1.45
CA ARG A 118 -14.66 -16.61 1.46
C ARG A 118 -15.18 -16.33 0.04
N ASP A 119 -16.32 -15.64 -0.05
CA ASP A 119 -16.91 -15.17 -1.30
C ASP A 119 -16.09 -14.06 -1.97
N ALA A 120 -16.29 -13.95 -3.27
CA ALA A 120 -15.73 -12.91 -4.13
C ALA A 120 -16.82 -11.98 -4.63
N LEU A 121 -16.44 -10.84 -5.22
CA LEU A 121 -17.37 -9.89 -5.82
C LEU A 121 -16.76 -9.22 -7.06
N VAL A 122 -17.60 -8.53 -7.82
CA VAL A 122 -17.21 -7.63 -8.91
C VAL A 122 -17.90 -6.29 -8.70
N TYR A 123 -17.32 -5.22 -9.25
CA TYR A 123 -18.02 -3.95 -9.35
C TYR A 123 -17.94 -3.40 -10.78
N SER A 124 -18.89 -2.54 -11.11
CA SER A 124 -18.93 -1.85 -12.40
C SER A 124 -19.09 -0.35 -12.19
N GLN A 125 -18.43 0.43 -13.04
CA GLN A 125 -18.60 1.87 -13.14
C GLN A 125 -19.37 2.15 -14.43
N LEU A 126 -20.60 2.61 -14.31
CA LEU A 126 -21.52 2.75 -15.44
C LEU A 126 -21.96 4.21 -15.61
N TYR A 127 -21.84 4.70 -16.84
CA TYR A 127 -22.22 6.06 -17.22
C TYR A 127 -23.31 6.00 -18.30
N PRO A 128 -24.56 6.40 -18.00
CA PRO A 128 -25.66 6.37 -18.95
C PRO A 128 -25.68 7.63 -19.84
N PHE A 129 -24.51 8.03 -20.34
CA PHE A 129 -24.34 9.23 -21.15
C PHE A 129 -23.56 8.91 -22.42
N GLU A 130 -24.02 9.46 -23.55
CA GLU A 130 -23.37 9.27 -24.84
C GLU A 130 -21.91 9.76 -24.80
N GLY A 131 -21.01 8.99 -25.41
CA GLY A 131 -19.57 9.27 -25.46
C GLY A 131 -18.78 8.85 -24.21
N LEU A 132 -19.43 8.47 -23.10
CA LEU A 132 -18.74 7.95 -21.92
C LEU A 132 -18.54 6.43 -22.01
N GLN A 133 -17.45 5.96 -21.41
CA GLN A 133 -17.05 4.56 -21.40
C GLN A 133 -17.36 3.90 -20.06
N ASN A 134 -17.94 2.70 -20.11
CA ASN A 134 -18.19 1.88 -18.93
C ASN A 134 -16.97 1.03 -18.57
N TYR A 135 -16.94 0.58 -17.32
CA TYR A 135 -15.90 -0.30 -16.79
C TYR A 135 -16.53 -1.41 -15.94
N THR A 136 -15.94 -2.61 -15.97
CA THR A 136 -16.18 -3.63 -14.94
C THR A 136 -14.86 -4.26 -14.50
N SER A 137 -14.74 -4.55 -13.21
CA SER A 137 -13.53 -5.11 -12.61
C SER A 137 -13.29 -6.57 -12.98
N GLY A 138 -12.07 -7.06 -12.73
CA GLY A 138 -11.83 -8.47 -12.47
C GLY A 138 -12.57 -8.96 -11.21
N ILE A 139 -12.45 -10.25 -10.89
CA ILE A 139 -13.05 -10.82 -9.67
C ILE A 139 -12.20 -10.43 -8.47
N ILE A 140 -12.81 -9.78 -7.48
CA ILE A 140 -12.17 -9.27 -6.27
C ILE A 140 -12.40 -10.24 -5.13
N HIS A 141 -11.31 -10.62 -4.46
CA HIS A 141 -11.30 -11.58 -3.36
C HIS A 141 -10.93 -10.90 -2.05
N HIS A 142 -11.65 -11.23 -0.96
CA HIS A 142 -11.33 -10.77 0.39
C HIS A 142 -11.42 -11.94 1.39
N VAL A 143 -10.28 -12.44 1.84
CA VAL A 143 -10.20 -13.56 2.78
C VAL A 143 -9.66 -13.10 4.13
N ARG A 144 -10.41 -13.38 5.20
CA ARG A 144 -9.99 -13.08 6.57
C ARG A 144 -9.27 -14.28 7.17
N LEU A 145 -8.06 -14.07 7.69
CA LEU A 145 -7.30 -15.00 8.50
C LEU A 145 -7.70 -14.84 9.96
N GLN A 146 -7.89 -15.95 10.68
CA GLN A 146 -8.30 -15.96 12.10
C GLN A 146 -7.20 -16.51 12.99
#